data_AF-A0A0Q8BT98-F1
#
_entry.id   AF-A0A0Q8BT98-F1
#
_cell.length_a   1.000
_cell.length_b   1.000
_cell.length_c   1.000
_cell.angle_alpha   90.00
_cell.angle_beta   90.00
_cell.angle_gamma   90.00
#
_symmetry.space_group_name_H-M   'P 1'
#
loop_
_entity.id
_entity.type
_entity.pdbx_description
1 polymer ?
#
loop_
_entity_poly.entity_id
_entity_poly.type
_entity_poly.pdbx_seq_one_letter_code
_entity_poly.pdbx_strand_id
1 'polypeptide(L)'
;MRIAMNLRGIIAAEKSTVETGDWKRGEIPRSKWPSRRAKAKAYKYGPLYQWRIISFQACGQDCRVLLLFNESKRIFRATLGVTKGGETTVLCDYEYHASEPGWHCHARCGDLSSISPAHNRFGGVRLPNAASFHRRIEFIHLKQPLSAQTAFNCAISIFKIDKAGSMV
;
A
#
# COMPACT_ATOMS: atom_id res chain seq x y z
N MET A 1 -3.80 8.98 -28.76
CA MET A 1 -2.62 8.34 -28.15
C MET A 1 -3.00 7.92 -26.74
N ARG A 2 -3.08 6.61 -26.41
CA ARG A 2 -3.35 6.18 -25.03
C ARG A 2 -2.07 6.37 -24.22
N ILE A 3 -2.10 7.20 -23.18
CA ILE A 3 -1.00 7.30 -22.22
C ILE A 3 -0.94 5.96 -21.49
N ALA A 4 0.21 5.28 -21.59
CA ALA A 4 0.47 4.06 -20.83
C ALA A 4 0.30 4.35 -19.34
N MET A 5 -0.55 3.57 -18.67
CA MET A 5 -0.92 3.81 -17.28
C MET A 5 0.00 3.01 -16.38
N ASN A 6 0.84 3.69 -15.59
CA ASN A 6 1.82 3.04 -14.72
C ASN A 6 1.70 3.53 -13.27
N LEU A 7 2.45 2.90 -12.37
CA LEU A 7 2.46 3.22 -10.93
C LEU A 7 2.67 4.73 -10.65
N ARG A 8 3.61 5.37 -11.35
CA ARG A 8 3.89 6.81 -11.14
C ARG A 8 2.71 7.68 -11.58
N GLY A 9 2.08 7.34 -12.70
CA GLY A 9 0.88 8.03 -13.19
C GLY A 9 -0.25 7.99 -12.16
N ILE A 10 -0.54 6.81 -11.59
CA ILE A 10 -1.59 6.64 -10.58
C ILE A 10 -1.27 7.44 -9.30
N ILE A 11 -0.02 7.40 -8.83
CA ILE A 11 0.38 8.16 -7.62
C ILE A 11 0.33 9.67 -7.87
N ALA A 12 0.64 10.14 -9.07
CA ALA A 12 0.67 11.56 -9.39
C ALA A 12 -0.71 12.15 -9.70
N ALA A 13 -1.66 11.34 -10.17
CA ALA A 13 -3.00 11.78 -10.54
C ALA A 13 -3.78 12.34 -9.35
N GLU A 14 -4.82 13.12 -9.64
CA GLU A 14 -5.83 13.53 -8.66
C GLU A 14 -6.64 12.32 -8.20
N LYS A 15 -6.99 12.29 -6.91
CA LYS A 15 -7.75 11.19 -6.29
C LYS A 15 -9.15 11.70 -6.04
N SER A 16 -10.15 10.98 -6.54
CA SER A 16 -11.56 11.25 -6.25
C SER A 16 -12.18 10.11 -5.48
N THR A 17 -13.39 10.35 -4.95
CA THR A 17 -14.17 9.36 -4.17
C THR A 17 -13.34 8.67 -3.08
N VAL A 18 -12.54 9.45 -2.35
CA VAL A 18 -11.64 8.92 -1.32
C VAL A 18 -12.46 8.46 -0.12
N GLU A 19 -12.35 7.18 0.22
CA GLU A 19 -12.94 6.60 1.43
C GLU A 19 -11.84 6.02 2.31
N THR A 20 -11.83 6.38 3.58
CA THR A 20 -10.84 5.91 4.55
C THR A 20 -11.52 5.05 5.61
N GLY A 21 -11.49 3.72 5.45
CA GLY A 21 -12.13 2.81 6.42
C GLY A 21 -11.46 2.82 7.80
N ASP A 22 -11.94 2.05 8.76
CA ASP A 22 -11.34 2.00 10.11
C ASP A 22 -10.15 1.05 10.22
N TRP A 23 -9.36 1.22 11.29
CA TRP A 23 -8.37 0.23 11.69
C TRP A 23 -9.05 -1.02 12.27
N LYS A 24 -8.68 -2.18 11.73
CA LYS A 24 -9.20 -3.49 12.13
C LYS A 24 -8.07 -4.48 12.39
N ARG A 25 -8.40 -5.62 12.97
CA ARG A 25 -7.49 -6.75 13.22
C ARG A 25 -8.07 -8.02 12.61
N GLY A 26 -7.23 -9.04 12.45
CA GLY A 26 -7.66 -10.34 11.93
C GLY A 26 -7.80 -10.37 10.40
N GLU A 27 -8.73 -11.18 9.91
CA GLU A 27 -8.93 -11.40 8.47
C GLU A 27 -9.41 -10.13 7.74
N ILE A 28 -8.83 -9.85 6.58
CA ILE A 28 -9.30 -8.78 5.69
C ILE A 28 -10.43 -9.34 4.81
N PRO A 29 -11.65 -8.79 4.88
CA PRO A 29 -12.75 -9.25 4.03
C PRO A 29 -12.44 -9.08 2.55
N ARG A 30 -12.80 -10.07 1.72
CA ARG A 30 -12.62 -10.03 0.26
C ARG A 30 -13.32 -8.83 -0.39
N SER A 31 -14.44 -8.36 0.18
CA SER A 31 -15.12 -7.15 -0.30
C SER A 31 -14.28 -5.88 -0.14
N LYS A 32 -13.38 -5.83 0.86
CA LYS A 32 -12.50 -4.70 1.16
C LYS A 32 -11.15 -4.82 0.44
N TRP A 33 -10.63 -6.02 0.28
CA TRP A 33 -9.45 -6.29 -0.55
C TRP A 33 -9.68 -7.51 -1.46
N PRO A 34 -10.24 -7.30 -2.66
CA PRO A 34 -10.58 -8.39 -3.56
C PRO A 34 -9.31 -9.08 -4.02
N SER A 35 -9.06 -10.28 -3.52
CA SER A 35 -8.05 -11.14 -4.10
C SER A 35 -8.44 -12.61 -3.98
N ARG A 36 -8.28 -13.34 -5.08
CA ARG A 36 -8.37 -14.81 -5.11
C ARG A 36 -7.34 -15.46 -4.19
N ARG A 37 -6.24 -14.76 -3.85
CA ARG A 37 -5.20 -15.23 -2.93
C ARG A 37 -5.33 -14.67 -1.51
N ALA A 38 -6.39 -13.93 -1.18
CA ALA A 38 -6.60 -13.39 0.18
C ALA A 38 -6.63 -14.48 1.27
N LYS A 39 -7.00 -15.73 0.91
CA LYS A 39 -6.97 -16.89 1.83
C LYS A 39 -5.58 -17.52 2.00
N ALA A 40 -4.58 -17.13 1.20
CA ALA A 40 -3.23 -17.65 1.31
C ALA A 40 -2.59 -17.24 2.64
N LYS A 41 -1.71 -18.08 3.19
CA LYS A 41 -1.01 -17.82 4.47
C LYS A 41 -0.32 -16.44 4.51
N ALA A 42 0.11 -15.92 3.36
CA ALA A 42 0.73 -14.59 3.22
C ALA A 42 -0.18 -13.39 3.62
N TYR A 43 -1.49 -13.62 3.77
CA TYR A 43 -2.49 -12.63 4.17
C TYR A 43 -3.13 -12.92 5.53
N LYS A 44 -2.64 -13.94 6.25
CA LYS A 44 -3.07 -14.24 7.62
C LYS A 44 -2.18 -13.49 8.59
N TYR A 45 -2.58 -12.27 8.94
CA TYR A 45 -1.84 -11.46 9.91
C TYR A 45 -2.16 -11.92 11.33
N GLY A 46 -1.13 -12.00 12.17
CA GLY A 46 -1.29 -12.33 13.59
C GLY A 46 -2.08 -11.25 14.34
N PRO A 47 -2.54 -11.52 15.57
CA PRO A 47 -3.45 -10.64 16.33
C PRO A 47 -2.86 -9.27 16.68
N LEU A 48 -1.54 -9.13 16.61
CA LEU A 48 -0.81 -7.88 16.86
C LEU A 48 -0.75 -6.95 15.63
N TYR A 49 -1.17 -7.43 14.47
CA TYR A 49 -1.24 -6.60 13.28
C TYR A 49 -2.59 -5.89 13.19
N GLN A 50 -2.53 -4.63 12.82
CA GLN A 50 -3.69 -3.82 12.47
C GLN A 50 -3.64 -3.49 10.99
N TRP A 51 -4.79 -3.48 10.34
CA TRP A 51 -4.93 -3.13 8.93
C TRP A 51 -6.04 -2.11 8.71
N ARG A 52 -5.91 -1.31 7.65
CA ARG A 52 -6.90 -0.31 7.21
C ARG A 52 -6.92 -0.32 5.69
N ILE A 53 -8.09 -0.10 5.10
CA ILE A 53 -8.23 0.09 3.64
C ILE A 53 -8.56 1.55 3.35
N ILE A 54 -7.86 2.14 2.39
CA ILE A 54 -8.25 3.38 1.72
C ILE A 54 -8.66 3.01 0.29
N SER A 55 -9.80 3.48 -0.18
CA SER A 55 -10.22 3.34 -1.59
C SER A 55 -10.40 4.72 -2.23
N PHE A 56 -10.12 4.81 -3.53
CA PHE A 56 -10.27 6.03 -4.31
C PHE A 56 -10.28 5.71 -5.81
N GLN A 57 -10.72 6.67 -6.62
CA GLN A 57 -10.57 6.62 -8.07
C GLN A 57 -9.35 7.46 -8.49
N ALA A 58 -8.55 6.94 -9.41
CA ALA A 58 -7.46 7.70 -10.04
C ALA A 58 -7.27 7.20 -11.48
N CYS A 59 -7.15 8.12 -12.44
CA CYS A 59 -7.01 7.79 -13.86
C CYS A 59 -8.07 6.80 -14.40
N GLY A 60 -9.31 6.90 -13.90
CA GLY A 60 -10.41 5.99 -14.24
C GLY A 60 -10.24 4.56 -13.72
N GLN A 61 -9.40 4.34 -12.71
CA GLN A 61 -9.17 3.05 -12.05
C GLN A 61 -9.69 3.08 -10.61
N ASP A 62 -10.36 1.99 -10.19
CA ASP A 62 -10.66 1.70 -8.78
C ASP A 62 -9.37 1.31 -8.07
N CYS A 63 -8.86 2.20 -7.23
CA CYS A 63 -7.59 2.04 -6.52
C CYS A 63 -7.85 1.77 -5.04
N ARG A 64 -7.01 0.92 -4.45
CA ARG A 64 -7.02 0.61 -3.02
C ARG A 64 -5.63 0.64 -2.44
N VAL A 65 -5.52 1.14 -1.22
CA VAL A 65 -4.33 1.01 -0.38
C VAL A 65 -4.68 0.15 0.83
N LEU A 66 -4.01 -0.98 0.96
CA LEU A 66 -4.01 -1.80 2.17
C LEU A 66 -2.85 -1.37 3.06
N LEU A 67 -3.21 -0.74 4.18
CA LEU A 67 -2.27 -0.43 5.24
C LEU A 67 -2.22 -1.62 6.18
N LEU A 68 -1.01 -1.96 6.62
CA LEU A 68 -0.76 -2.95 7.64
C LEU A 68 0.34 -2.44 8.55
N PHE A 69 0.16 -2.51 9.86
CA PHE A 69 1.25 -2.25 10.78
C PHE A 69 1.21 -3.15 12.02
N ASN A 70 2.36 -3.26 12.68
CA ASN A 70 2.54 -3.87 13.98
C ASN A 70 3.49 -2.97 14.78
N GLU A 71 2.96 -2.31 15.79
CA GLU A 71 3.69 -1.32 16.60
C GLU A 71 4.85 -1.96 17.36
N SER A 72 4.60 -3.08 18.04
CA SER A 72 5.62 -3.81 18.82
C SER A 72 6.80 -4.27 17.96
N LYS A 73 6.53 -4.81 16.76
CA LYS A 73 7.57 -5.25 15.83
C LYS A 73 8.14 -4.09 15.00
N ARG A 74 7.59 -2.88 15.13
CA ARG A 74 7.90 -1.72 14.29
C ARG A 74 7.88 -2.09 12.79
N ILE A 75 6.77 -2.69 12.37
CA ILE A 75 6.52 -3.08 10.98
C ILE A 75 5.41 -2.20 10.42
N PHE A 76 5.63 -1.64 9.24
CA PHE A 76 4.63 -0.92 8.46
C PHE A 76 4.71 -1.36 7.00
N ARG A 77 3.55 -1.49 6.38
CA ARG A 77 3.41 -1.68 4.94
C ARG A 77 2.21 -0.93 4.43
N ALA A 78 2.36 -0.29 3.27
CA ALA A 78 1.26 0.25 2.50
C ALA A 78 1.30 -0.32 1.08
N THR A 79 0.30 -1.14 0.75
CA THR A 79 0.19 -1.84 -0.53
C THR A 79 -0.81 -1.12 -1.42
N LEU A 80 -0.36 -0.54 -2.53
CA LEU A 80 -1.23 0.07 -3.54
C LEU A 80 -1.61 -0.96 -4.61
N GLY A 81 -2.88 -1.01 -4.98
CA GLY A 81 -3.36 -1.85 -6.06
C GLY A 81 -4.54 -1.26 -6.81
N VAL A 82 -4.80 -1.79 -8.01
CA VAL A 82 -5.96 -1.48 -8.84
C VAL A 82 -6.90 -2.68 -8.86
N THR A 83 -8.17 -2.45 -8.60
CA THR A 83 -9.22 -3.47 -8.56
C THR A 83 -9.97 -3.51 -9.89
N LYS A 84 -10.04 -4.69 -10.51
CA LYS A 84 -10.83 -4.93 -11.72
C LYS A 84 -11.37 -6.35 -11.72
N GLY A 85 -12.67 -6.52 -12.02
CA GLY A 85 -13.30 -7.84 -12.10
C GLY A 85 -13.21 -8.66 -10.81
N GLY A 86 -13.23 -7.99 -9.64
CA GLY A 86 -13.14 -8.65 -8.33
C GLY A 86 -11.75 -9.17 -7.96
N GLU A 87 -10.69 -8.69 -8.63
CA GLU A 87 -9.29 -8.97 -8.30
C GLU A 87 -8.51 -7.66 -8.19
N THR A 88 -7.62 -7.59 -7.20
CA THR A 88 -6.71 -6.46 -6.97
C THR A 88 -5.35 -6.80 -7.53
N THR A 89 -4.95 -6.06 -8.55
CA THR A 89 -3.59 -6.08 -9.10
C THR A 89 -2.72 -5.16 -8.25
N VAL A 90 -1.81 -5.73 -7.46
CA VAL A 90 -0.86 -4.95 -6.67
C VAL A 90 0.09 -4.21 -7.62
N LEU A 91 0.40 -2.96 -7.32
CA LEU A 91 1.35 -2.15 -8.09
C LEU A 91 2.62 -1.90 -7.30
N CYS A 92 2.49 -1.68 -5.99
CA CYS A 92 3.64 -1.66 -5.11
C CYS A 92 3.31 -1.98 -3.65
N ASP A 93 4.32 -2.46 -2.94
CA ASP A 93 4.36 -2.55 -1.48
C ASP A 93 5.43 -1.58 -0.99
N TYR A 94 5.04 -0.54 -0.24
CA TYR A 94 5.98 0.37 0.41
C TYR A 94 6.13 -0.05 1.88
N GLU A 95 7.34 -0.46 2.27
CA GLU A 95 7.59 -1.24 3.48
C GLU A 95 8.64 -0.58 4.37
N TYR A 96 8.43 -0.72 5.68
CA TYR A 96 9.39 -0.46 6.74
C TYR A 96 9.33 -1.59 7.75
N HIS A 97 10.45 -2.28 7.97
CA HIS A 97 10.63 -3.24 9.05
C HIS A 97 11.85 -2.81 9.87
N ALA A 98 11.73 -2.64 11.18
CA ALA A 98 12.87 -2.23 12.01
C ALA A 98 14.04 -3.24 12.01
N SER A 99 13.79 -4.50 11.63
CA SER A 99 14.80 -5.53 11.45
C SER A 99 15.47 -5.54 10.07
N GLU A 100 15.10 -4.61 9.18
CA GLU A 100 15.66 -4.51 7.82
C GLU A 100 16.52 -3.25 7.66
N PRO A 101 17.36 -3.16 6.60
CA PRO A 101 18.28 -2.04 6.40
C PRO A 101 17.63 -0.66 6.25
N GLY A 102 16.31 -0.61 6.03
CA GLY A 102 15.54 0.63 6.02
C GLY A 102 14.28 0.54 5.16
N TRP A 103 13.74 1.72 4.84
CA TRP A 103 12.59 1.85 3.96
C TRP A 103 12.89 1.36 2.55
N HIS A 104 11.95 0.60 2.00
CA HIS A 104 12.07 0.09 0.63
C HIS A 104 10.69 -0.09 0.01
N CYS A 105 10.69 -0.27 -1.30
CA CYS A 105 9.48 -0.47 -2.09
C CYS A 105 9.67 -1.65 -3.04
N HIS A 106 8.71 -2.57 -3.06
CA HIS A 106 8.58 -3.55 -4.14
C HIS A 106 7.62 -2.97 -5.18
N ALA A 107 8.12 -2.58 -6.35
CA ALA A 107 7.34 -1.86 -7.35
C ALA A 107 7.23 -2.62 -8.68
N ARG A 108 6.08 -2.51 -9.33
CA ARG A 108 5.85 -2.97 -10.71
C ARG A 108 5.79 -1.75 -11.62
N CYS A 109 6.88 -1.54 -12.37
CA CYS A 109 7.10 -0.31 -13.13
C CYS A 109 6.55 -0.36 -14.57
N GLY A 110 5.96 -1.48 -14.99
CA GLY A 110 5.36 -1.62 -16.32
C GLY A 110 4.01 -0.94 -16.46
N ASP A 111 3.44 -1.01 -17.67
CA ASP A 111 2.05 -0.60 -17.92
C ASP A 111 1.09 -1.52 -17.17
N LEU A 112 0.00 -0.97 -16.64
CA LEU A 112 -1.00 -1.69 -15.86
C LEU A 112 -1.55 -2.92 -16.59
N SER A 113 -1.73 -2.85 -17.92
CA SER A 113 -2.22 -3.96 -18.74
C SER A 113 -1.23 -5.12 -18.84
N SER A 114 0.06 -4.87 -18.61
CA SER A 114 1.12 -5.88 -18.60
C SER A 114 1.31 -6.56 -17.25
N ILE A 115 0.69 -6.04 -16.19
CA ILE A 115 0.85 -6.56 -14.83
C ILE A 115 -0.19 -7.64 -14.57
N SER A 116 0.29 -8.86 -14.33
CA SER A 116 -0.58 -9.99 -13.97
C SER A 116 -1.21 -9.77 -12.58
N PRO A 117 -2.55 -9.83 -12.45
CA PRO A 117 -3.25 -9.79 -11.16
C PRO A 117 -2.90 -10.97 -10.25
N ALA A 118 -2.26 -12.03 -10.78
CA ALA A 118 -1.84 -13.18 -9.98
C ALA A 118 -0.58 -12.89 -9.14
N HIS A 119 0.16 -11.83 -9.45
CA HIS A 119 1.35 -11.45 -8.71
C HIS A 119 0.95 -10.50 -7.58
N ASN A 120 1.02 -10.99 -6.34
CA ASN A 120 0.51 -10.23 -5.19
C ASN A 120 1.60 -9.69 -4.27
N ARG A 121 2.84 -10.18 -4.40
CA ARG A 121 4.01 -9.70 -3.63
C ARG A 121 5.32 -9.91 -4.38
N PHE A 122 5.45 -11.04 -5.05
CA PHE A 122 6.63 -11.40 -5.84
C PHE A 122 6.56 -10.80 -7.26
N GLY A 123 7.72 -10.61 -7.89
CA GLY A 123 7.86 -10.08 -9.25
C GLY A 123 7.91 -8.56 -9.36
N GLY A 124 7.92 -7.82 -8.24
CA GLY A 124 8.27 -6.40 -8.23
C GLY A 124 9.77 -6.18 -8.06
N VAL A 125 10.29 -5.07 -8.59
CA VAL A 125 11.67 -4.62 -8.36
C VAL A 125 11.75 -4.02 -6.96
N ARG A 126 12.69 -4.47 -6.12
CA ARG A 126 12.95 -3.89 -4.80
C ARG A 126 13.81 -2.63 -4.94
N LEU A 127 13.35 -1.53 -4.37
CA LEU A 127 13.98 -0.21 -4.45
C LEU A 127 14.07 0.43 -3.06
N PRO A 128 15.26 0.75 -2.53
CA PRO A 128 16.57 0.31 -3.03
C PRO A 128 16.75 -1.22 -2.89
N ASN A 129 17.78 -1.79 -3.52
CA ASN A 129 18.16 -3.19 -3.29
C ASN A 129 18.59 -3.37 -1.82
N ALA A 130 18.39 -4.56 -1.26
CA ALA A 130 18.69 -4.88 0.14
C ALA A 130 20.15 -4.59 0.53
N ALA A 131 21.10 -4.84 -0.37
CA ALA A 131 22.53 -4.58 -0.15
C ALA A 131 22.95 -3.12 -0.42
N SER A 132 22.05 -2.28 -0.92
CA SER A 132 22.35 -0.88 -1.25
C SER A 132 22.14 0.03 -0.04
N PHE A 133 22.68 1.25 -0.13
CA PHE A 133 22.46 2.28 0.87
C PHE A 133 20.98 2.66 0.98
N HIS A 134 20.47 2.72 2.22
CA HIS A 134 19.10 3.13 2.53
C HIS A 134 19.12 4.53 3.15
N ARG A 135 18.50 5.49 2.47
CA ARG A 135 18.46 6.90 2.93
C ARG A 135 17.66 7.10 4.21
N ARG A 136 16.68 6.22 4.47
CA ARG A 136 15.78 6.30 5.63
C ARG A 136 15.80 4.94 6.30
N ILE A 137 16.27 4.89 7.54
CA ILE A 137 16.41 3.65 8.32
C ILE A 137 15.46 3.57 9.51
N GLU A 138 14.71 4.63 9.78
CA GLU A 138 13.76 4.70 10.90
C GLU A 138 12.35 5.06 10.44
N PHE A 139 11.35 4.54 11.14
CA PHE A 139 9.96 5.00 11.03
C PHE A 139 9.78 6.27 11.86
N ILE A 140 10.27 7.39 11.34
CA ILE A 140 10.03 8.72 11.90
C ILE A 140 9.25 9.53 10.86
N HIS A 141 7.94 9.26 10.76
CA HIS A 141 7.07 10.03 9.88
C HIS A 141 6.60 11.28 10.63
N LEU A 142 6.88 12.46 10.09
CA LEU A 142 6.58 13.76 10.73
C LEU A 142 7.11 13.87 12.17
N LYS A 143 8.33 13.34 12.42
CA LYS A 143 8.98 13.33 13.74
C LYS A 143 8.21 12.53 14.82
N GLN A 144 7.37 11.59 14.42
CA GLN A 144 6.56 10.77 15.33
C GLN A 144 6.84 9.26 15.12
N PRO A 145 6.78 8.44 16.19
CA PRO A 145 6.98 7.00 16.10
C PRO A 145 5.84 6.30 15.36
N LEU A 146 6.03 5.02 15.02
CA LEU A 146 4.98 4.19 14.43
C LEU A 146 3.79 4.05 15.39
N SER A 147 2.61 4.42 14.90
CA SER A 147 1.30 4.25 15.53
C SER A 147 0.25 4.15 14.42
N ALA A 148 -0.99 3.84 14.78
CA ALA A 148 -2.12 3.85 13.83
C ALA A 148 -2.25 5.19 13.07
N GLN A 149 -2.07 6.31 13.77
CA GLN A 149 -2.20 7.64 13.19
C GLN A 149 -1.03 7.95 12.23
N THR A 150 0.20 7.67 12.64
CA THR A 150 1.39 7.98 11.83
C THR A 150 1.53 7.03 10.65
N ALA A 151 1.12 5.77 10.79
CA ALA A 151 0.99 4.82 9.68
C ALA A 151 0.00 5.33 8.61
N PHE A 152 -1.15 5.83 9.04
CA PHE A 152 -2.16 6.38 8.14
C PHE A 152 -1.65 7.65 7.44
N ASN A 153 -1.10 8.60 8.18
CA ASN A 153 -0.52 9.82 7.63
C ASN A 153 0.62 9.51 6.64
N CYS A 154 1.43 8.50 6.95
CA CYS A 154 2.51 8.05 6.08
C CYS A 154 1.98 7.56 4.73
N ALA A 155 0.96 6.69 4.74
CA ALA A 155 0.36 6.20 3.50
C ALA A 155 -0.27 7.31 2.65
N ILE A 156 -1.00 8.25 3.28
CA ILE A 156 -1.55 9.44 2.62
C ILE A 156 -0.45 10.22 1.92
N SER A 157 0.66 10.47 2.62
CA SER A 157 1.81 11.22 2.08
C SER A 157 2.49 10.48 0.93
N ILE A 158 2.73 9.16 1.07
CA ILE A 158 3.38 8.34 0.04
C ILE A 158 2.56 8.33 -1.25
N PHE A 159 1.25 8.13 -1.15
CA PHE A 159 0.36 7.97 -2.30
C PHE A 159 -0.30 9.27 -2.75
N LYS A 160 0.06 10.41 -2.14
CA LYS A 160 -0.51 11.74 -2.41
C LYS A 160 -2.05 11.69 -2.41
N ILE A 161 -2.62 11.02 -1.42
CA ILE A 161 -4.07 10.96 -1.27
C ILE A 161 -4.43 12.25 -0.56
N ASP A 162 -4.99 13.22 -1.29
CA ASP A 162 -5.45 14.44 -0.65
C ASP A 162 -6.50 14.06 0.39
N LYS A 163 -6.42 14.65 1.58
CA LYS A 163 -7.50 14.54 2.55
C LYS A 163 -8.71 15.20 1.89
N ALA A 164 -9.61 14.40 1.33
CA ALA A 164 -10.93 14.89 0.93
C ALA A 164 -11.48 15.69 2.11
N GLY A 165 -11.91 16.93 1.83
CA GLY A 165 -12.20 17.95 2.84
C GLY A 165 -13.04 17.41 3.99
N SER A 166 -12.38 17.10 5.11
CA SER A 166 -12.93 16.82 6.43
C SER A 166 -11.74 16.76 7.39
N MET A 167 -11.22 17.95 7.71
CA MET A 167 -10.58 18.15 9.01
C MET A 167 -11.72 18.28 10.02
N VAL A 168 -11.89 17.28 10.89
CA VAL A 168 -11.99 17.43 12.35
C VAL A 168 -11.38 16.18 12.95
#